data_AF-A0A7X8ZIM7-F1
#
_entry.id   AF-A0A7X8ZIM7-F1
#
_cell.length_a   1.000
_cell.length_b   1.000
_cell.length_c   1.000
_cell.angle_alpha   90.00
_cell.angle_beta   90.00
_cell.angle_gamma   90.00
#
_symmetry.space_group_name_H-M   'P 1'
#
loop_
_entity.id
_entity.type
_entity.pdbx_description
1 polymer ?
#
loop_
_entity_poly.entity_id
_entity_poly.type
_entity_poly.pdbx_seq_one_letter_code
_entity_poly.pdbx_strand_id
1 'polypeptide(L)' 'CVAVEMESFALFHTANALGKQAACLLTISDSLVTLAETTPEERQTAFTSMMKIALELA' A
#
# COMPACT_ATOMS: atom_id res chain seq x y z
N CYS A 1 13.79 6.62 -1.12
CA CYS A 1 12.79 5.53 -1.25
C CYS A 1 12.25 5.24 0.14
N VAL A 2 10.92 5.14 0.34
CA VAL A 2 10.30 4.98 1.67
C VAL A 2 9.89 3.54 1.95
N ALA A 3 9.44 2.81 0.93
CA ALA A 3 9.07 1.39 1.00
C ALA A 3 9.31 0.73 -0.37
N VAL A 4 9.26 -0.59 -0.43
CA VAL A 4 9.37 -1.39 -1.66
C VAL A 4 8.11 -2.21 -1.82
N GLU A 5 7.58 -2.26 -3.04
CA GLU A 5 6.39 -3.01 -3.46
C GLU A 5 6.57 -3.40 -4.95
N MET A 6 5.62 -4.13 -5.55
CA MET A 6 5.84 -4.77 -6.85
C MET A 6 4.82 -4.39 -7.94
N GLU A 7 3.87 -3.48 -7.68
CA GLU A 7 2.70 -3.28 -8.55
C GLU A 7 2.42 -1.81 -8.94
N SER A 8 2.80 -0.85 -8.10
CA SER A 8 2.39 0.56 -8.22
C SER A 8 2.91 1.22 -9.49
N PHE A 9 4.09 0.80 -9.96
CA PHE A 9 4.63 1.29 -11.23
C PHE A 9 3.66 1.00 -12.39
N ALA A 10 3.22 -0.25 -12.54
CA ALA A 10 2.32 -0.65 -13.61
C ALA A 10 0.94 -0.03 -13.46
N LEU A 11 0.43 0.06 -12.22
CA LEU A 11 -0.84 0.73 -11.89
C LEU A 11 -0.83 2.19 -12.37
N PHE A 12 0.16 2.97 -11.96
CA PHE A 12 0.23 4.39 -12.29
C PHE A 12 0.56 4.63 -13.77
N HIS A 13 1.44 3.83 -14.36
CA HIS A 13 1.73 3.91 -15.78
C HIS A 13 0.47 3.68 -16.63
N THR A 14 -0.28 2.63 -16.32
CA THR A 14 -1.52 2.29 -17.04
C THR A 14 -2.59 3.35 -16.85
N ALA A 15 -2.78 3.83 -15.61
CA ALA A 15 -3.74 4.89 -15.33
C ALA A 15 -3.42 6.17 -16.11
N ASN A 16 -2.15 6.58 -16.12
CA ASN A 16 -1.69 7.74 -16.88
C ASN A 16 -1.90 7.56 -18.39
N ALA A 17 -1.55 6.39 -18.94
CA ALA A 17 -1.72 6.10 -20.37
C ALA A 17 -3.19 6.13 -20.82
N LEU A 18 -4.12 5.79 -19.92
CA LEU A 18 -5.57 5.76 -20.19
C LEU A 18 -6.32 7.01 -19.73
N GLY A 19 -5.62 8.02 -19.20
CA GLY A 19 -6.25 9.24 -18.65
C GLY A 19 -7.19 8.95 -17.48
N LYS A 20 -6.86 7.95 -16.64
CA LYS A 20 -7.61 7.56 -15.44
C LYS A 20 -6.88 7.99 -14.18
N GLN A 21 -7.63 8.10 -13.09
CA GLN A 21 -7.08 8.35 -11.75
C GLN A 21 -6.81 7.02 -11.05
N ALA A 22 -5.67 6.93 -10.36
CA ALA A 22 -5.29 5.79 -9.54
C ALA A 22 -4.53 6.26 -8.31
N ALA A 23 -4.64 5.50 -7.23
CA ALA A 23 -3.90 5.68 -5.99
C ALA A 23 -3.37 4.32 -5.54
N CYS A 24 -2.22 4.31 -4.86
CA CYS A 24 -1.71 3.14 -4.15
C CYS A 24 -1.58 3.49 -2.68
N LEU A 25 -2.17 2.66 -1.83
CA LEU A 25 -2.12 2.77 -0.38
C LEU A 25 -1.49 1.49 0.17
N LEU A 26 -0.49 1.64 1.03
CA LEU A 26 0.33 0.53 1.51
C LEU A 26 0.35 0.51 3.05
N THR A 27 0.33 -0.69 3.63
CA THR A 27 0.70 -0.92 5.03
C THR A 27 2.11 -1.51 5.08
N ILE A 28 2.91 -1.10 6.06
CA ILE A 28 4.27 -1.64 6.24
C ILE A 28 4.16 -2.98 6.97
N SER A 29 4.54 -4.07 6.30
CA SER A 29 4.59 -5.42 6.88
C SER A 29 5.90 -5.71 7.60
N ASP A 30 6.99 -5.16 7.09
CA ASP A 30 8.35 -5.44 7.52
C ASP A 30 9.26 -4.24 7.26
N SER A 31 10.39 -4.23 7.96
CA SER A 31 11.44 -3.23 7.82
C SER A 31 12.73 -3.94 7.45
N LEU A 32 13.17 -3.75 6.20
CA LEU A 32 14.45 -4.27 5.72
C LEU A 32 15.66 -3.62 6.41
N VAL A 33 15.46 -2.49 7.11
CA VAL A 33 16.52 -1.79 7.86
C VAL A 33 16.70 -2.39 9.24
N THR A 34 15.60 -2.63 9.96
CA THR A 34 15.62 -3.11 11.34
C THR A 34 15.41 -4.62 11.45
N LEU A 35 15.10 -5.30 10.34
CA LEU A 35 14.68 -6.70 10.27
C LEU A 35 13.44 -7.01 11.14
N ALA A 36 12.62 -6.00 11.38
CA ALA A 36 11.39 -6.16 12.13
C ALA A 36 10.28 -6.63 11.19
N GLU A 37 9.49 -7.60 11.65
CA GLU A 37 8.32 -8.11 10.95
C GLU A 37 7.11 -8.01 11.86
N THR A 38 5.97 -7.69 11.28
CA THR A 38 4.69 -7.62 11.99
C THR A 38 4.16 -9.01 12.37
N THR A 39 3.37 -9.07 13.43
CA THR A 39 2.54 -10.23 13.77
C THR A 39 1.26 -10.27 12.91
N PRO A 40 0.55 -11.42 12.84
CA PRO A 40 -0.73 -11.49 12.12
C PRO A 40 -1.78 -10.49 12.62
N GLU A 41 -1.88 -10.28 13.94
CA GLU A 41 -2.83 -9.34 14.58
C GLU A 41 -2.53 -7.89 14.18
N GLU A 42 -1.26 -7.48 14.21
CA GLU A 42 -0.83 -6.15 13.80
C GLU A 42 -1.11 -5.89 12.32
N ARG A 43 -0.85 -6.89 11.46
CA ARG A 43 -1.18 -6.81 10.03
C ARG A 43 -2.68 -6.62 9.81
N GLN A 44 -3.51 -7.41 10.48
CA GLN A 44 -4.96 -7.31 10.35
C GLN A 44 -5.47 -5.92 10.78
N THR A 45 -4.95 -5.40 11.88
CA THR A 45 -5.35 -4.09 12.43
C THR A 45 -4.93 -2.94 11.51
N ALA A 46 -3.68 -2.97 11.02
CA ALA A 46 -3.18 -1.99 10.07
C ALA A 46 -3.94 -2.05 8.74
N PHE A 47 -4.17 -3.26 8.21
CA PHE A 47 -4.93 -3.48 6.98
C PHE A 47 -6.37 -2.98 7.10
N THR A 48 -7.04 -3.26 8.22
CA THR A 48 -8.42 -2.78 8.45
C THR A 48 -8.48 -1.25 8.45
N SER A 49 -7.47 -0.59 9.04
CA SER A 49 -7.37 0.88 9.04
C SER A 49 -7.12 1.43 7.64
N MET A 50 -6.23 0.79 6.87
CA MET A 50 -5.98 1.11 5.46
C MET A 50 -7.26 1.04 4.63
N MET A 51 -8.06 -0.02 4.80
CA MET A 51 -9.32 -0.22 4.07
C MET A 51 -10.35 0.87 4.38
N LYS A 52 -10.45 1.33 5.64
CA LYS A 52 -11.34 2.44 5.99
C LYS A 52 -10.96 3.72 5.25
N ILE A 53 -9.68 4.06 5.24
CA ILE A 53 -9.16 5.23 4.50
C ILE A 53 -9.44 5.07 3.00
N ALA A 54 -9.19 3.90 2.43
CA ALA A 54 -9.44 3.64 1.01
C ALA A 54 -10.93 3.82 0.63
N LEU A 55 -11.85 3.40 1.51
CA LEU A 55 -13.30 3.58 1.31
C LEU A 55 -13.76 5.03 1.43
N GLU A 56 -13.10 5.83 2.28
CA GLU A 56 -13.40 7.27 2.41
C GLU A 56 -12.87 8.10 1.23
N LEU A 57 -11.85 7.59 0.53
CA LEU A 57 -11.27 8.22 -0.67
C LEU A 57 -12.06 7.93 -1.95
N ALA A 58 -12.87 6.87 -1.95
CA ALA A 58 -13.64 6.39 -3.11
C ALA A 58 -14.98 7.12 -3.25
#